data_AF-A0A812QK73-F1
#
_entry.id   AF-A0A812QK73-F1
#
_cell.length_a   1.000
_cell.length_b   1.000
_cell.length_c   1.000
_cell.angle_alpha   90.00
_cell.angle_beta   90.00
_cell.angle_gamma   90.00
#
_symmetry.space_group_name_H-M   'P 1'
#
loop_
_entity.id
_entity.type
_entity.pdbx_description
1 polymer ?
#
loop_
_entity_poly.entity_id
_entity_poly.type
_entity_poly.pdbx_seq_one_letter_code
_entity_poly.pdbx_strand_id
1 'polypeptide(L)'
;MEQKGRKKDKTETAFDRLDAIIQASRVMPTIILFDAVWHLTFAWLEQVSKDACAYLKSTYFDQMKRASLQGQFWCGEPVWNSNSCWFAGFWAGVTGTYPGSGSGTQPLESFHAYWQDAVRSSVRSDPRAIFARMEKLFHDDWAKKFEWEESRVFQTWPQYPAQELLNGQALRTAGRSPAVDFYTERGRKLCGQCNHYKMYWRTDATTTDASGKDGTTVFYVMRCSKVGDVLPAQATITKETAERVVGLIAKDGAALKNQLLQAGILKSENGQESLELPALQFYLNKHCCVMKGHLPDSCWPRLRRRLQTAFPSVVCTCLEFLLHGDCEHVAFIKALEGEGNVDLRNIPVVRTAGRKRKADNADIAPEAKSSKQKRRSHK
;
A
#
# COMPACT_ATOMS: atom_id res chain seq x y z
N MET A 1 19.69 -18.25 -34.69
CA MET A 1 20.41 -18.25 -33.39
C MET A 1 19.38 -18.17 -32.28
N GLU A 2 18.88 -19.31 -31.83
CA GLU A 2 17.99 -19.39 -30.68
C GLU A 2 18.83 -19.19 -29.42
N GLN A 3 18.57 -18.12 -28.68
CA GLN A 3 19.12 -17.94 -27.34
C GLN A 3 18.53 -19.02 -26.43
N LYS A 4 19.32 -20.06 -26.15
CA LYS A 4 19.03 -21.02 -25.09
C LYS A 4 18.94 -20.27 -23.76
N GLY A 5 17.71 -20.15 -23.24
CA GLY A 5 17.45 -19.57 -21.93
C GLY A 5 18.28 -20.26 -20.85
N ARG A 6 19.12 -19.49 -20.17
CA ARG A 6 19.91 -19.95 -19.03
C ARG A 6 18.94 -20.42 -17.94
N LYS A 7 18.97 -21.70 -17.56
CA LYS A 7 18.20 -22.22 -16.41
C LYS A 7 18.62 -21.40 -15.18
N LYS A 8 17.71 -20.61 -14.61
CA LYS A 8 17.95 -19.91 -13.33
C LYS A 8 18.34 -20.93 -12.27
N ASP A 9 19.34 -20.57 -11.48
CA ASP A 9 19.79 -21.41 -10.36
C ASP A 9 18.67 -21.51 -9.32
N LYS A 10 18.55 -22.66 -8.64
CA LYS A 10 17.51 -22.88 -7.61
C LYS A 10 17.61 -21.85 -6.49
N THR A 11 18.83 -21.42 -6.16
CA THR A 11 19.11 -20.38 -5.16
C THR A 11 18.55 -19.03 -5.61
N GLU A 12 18.74 -18.67 -6.88
CA GLU A 12 18.22 -17.41 -7.47
C GLU A 12 16.68 -17.38 -7.41
N THR A 13 16.03 -18.52 -7.67
CA THR A 13 14.56 -18.62 -7.56
C THR A 13 14.04 -18.52 -6.12
N ALA A 14 14.83 -18.95 -5.12
CA ALA A 14 14.46 -18.82 -3.72
C ALA A 14 14.61 -17.36 -3.23
N PHE A 15 15.64 -16.65 -3.67
CA PHE A 15 15.79 -15.21 -3.39
C PHE A 15 14.65 -14.40 -4.00
N ASP A 16 14.32 -14.63 -5.28
CA ASP A 16 13.19 -13.95 -5.95
C ASP A 16 11.86 -14.17 -5.19
N ARG A 17 11.65 -15.41 -4.70
CA ARG A 17 10.47 -15.76 -3.90
C ARG A 17 10.46 -15.03 -2.55
N LEU A 18 11.58 -14.98 -1.84
CA LEU A 18 11.68 -14.29 -0.56
C LEU A 18 11.50 -12.78 -0.71
N ASP A 19 12.11 -12.17 -1.74
CA ASP A 19 11.95 -10.73 -2.04
C ASP A 19 10.48 -10.38 -2.31
N ALA A 20 9.80 -11.19 -3.12
CA ALA A 20 8.37 -11.03 -3.38
C ALA A 20 7.50 -11.08 -2.10
N ILE A 21 7.84 -11.98 -1.16
CA ILE A 21 7.16 -12.08 0.14
C ILE A 21 7.43 -10.82 0.97
N ILE A 22 8.68 -10.40 1.10
CA ILE A 22 9.08 -9.21 1.86
C ILE A 22 8.36 -7.97 1.31
N GLN A 23 8.30 -7.80 -0.02
CA GLN A 23 7.57 -6.70 -0.65
C GLN A 23 6.09 -6.71 -0.30
N ALA A 24 5.43 -7.88 -0.35
CA ALA A 24 4.03 -8.01 0.05
C ALA A 24 3.84 -7.75 1.55
N SER A 25 4.78 -8.18 2.40
CA SER A 25 4.71 -8.04 3.85
C SER A 25 4.68 -6.58 4.33
N ARG A 26 5.28 -5.67 3.57
CA ARG A 26 5.24 -4.23 3.88
C ARG A 26 3.84 -3.64 3.78
N VAL A 27 2.99 -4.20 2.92
CA VAL A 27 1.63 -3.69 2.65
C VAL A 27 0.53 -4.60 3.21
N MET A 28 0.89 -5.64 3.97
CA MET A 28 -0.09 -6.52 4.60
C MET A 28 -0.91 -5.74 5.63
N PRO A 29 -2.24 -5.61 5.44
CA PRO A 29 -3.06 -4.70 6.22
C PRO A 29 -3.10 -5.04 7.72
N THR A 30 -3.06 -6.32 8.09
CA THR A 30 -3.23 -6.77 9.47
C THR A 30 -2.07 -7.64 9.96
N ILE A 31 -1.83 -7.61 11.27
CA ILE A 31 -0.80 -8.45 11.90
C ILE A 31 -1.14 -9.94 11.78
N ILE A 32 -2.42 -10.28 11.80
CA ILE A 32 -2.87 -11.68 11.67
C ILE A 32 -2.60 -12.21 10.25
N LEU A 33 -2.81 -11.39 9.22
CA LEU A 33 -2.43 -11.78 7.85
C LEU A 33 -0.91 -11.88 7.71
N PHE A 34 -0.17 -10.94 8.29
CA PHE A 34 1.29 -10.97 8.33
C PHE A 34 1.82 -12.26 8.99
N ASP A 35 1.33 -12.58 10.18
CA ASP A 35 1.65 -13.82 10.89
C ASP A 35 1.31 -15.04 10.03
N ALA A 36 0.11 -15.07 9.44
CA ALA A 36 -0.34 -16.20 8.64
C ALA A 36 0.61 -16.50 7.48
N VAL A 37 1.07 -15.46 6.77
CA VAL A 37 2.00 -15.58 5.65
C VAL A 37 3.42 -15.93 6.13
N TRP A 38 3.91 -15.31 7.20
CA TRP A 38 5.27 -15.59 7.69
C TRP A 38 5.42 -16.96 8.33
N HIS A 39 4.36 -17.52 8.90
CA HIS A 39 4.36 -18.89 9.40
C HIS A 39 4.68 -19.89 8.28
N LEU A 40 3.98 -19.77 7.14
CA LEU A 40 4.23 -20.62 5.96
C LEU A 40 5.58 -20.31 5.32
N THR A 41 5.99 -19.03 5.31
CA THR A 41 7.28 -18.61 4.78
C THR A 41 8.43 -19.22 5.56
N PHE A 42 8.38 -19.23 6.90
CA PHE A 42 9.43 -19.83 7.71
C PHE A 42 9.48 -21.35 7.58
N ALA A 43 8.33 -22.02 7.50
CA ALA A 43 8.27 -23.45 7.24
C ALA A 43 8.92 -23.81 5.89
N TRP A 44 8.65 -23.03 4.84
CA TRP A 44 9.30 -23.18 3.53
C TRP A 44 10.81 -22.87 3.60
N LEU A 45 11.19 -21.75 4.23
CA LEU A 45 12.58 -21.30 4.28
C LEU A 45 13.47 -22.27 5.07
N GLU A 46 12.94 -22.92 6.10
CA GLU A 46 13.66 -23.96 6.85
C GLU A 46 14.02 -25.18 6.00
N GLN A 47 13.22 -25.49 4.98
CA GLN A 47 13.51 -26.55 4.00
C GLN A 47 14.56 -26.11 2.96
N VAL A 48 14.63 -24.82 2.65
CA VAL A 48 15.56 -24.25 1.65
C VAL A 48 16.92 -23.92 2.26
N SER A 49 16.93 -23.21 3.38
CA SER A 49 18.12 -22.78 4.12
C SER A 49 17.79 -22.55 5.60
N LYS A 50 18.22 -23.49 6.45
CA LYS A 50 18.07 -23.39 7.91
C LYS A 50 18.77 -22.17 8.48
N ASP A 51 19.95 -21.83 7.96
CA ASP A 51 20.75 -20.69 8.42
C ASP A 51 20.05 -19.36 8.12
N ALA A 52 19.52 -19.20 6.90
CA ALA A 52 18.75 -18.01 6.53
C ALA A 52 17.47 -17.89 7.38
N CYS A 53 16.77 -19.00 7.62
CA CYS A 53 15.59 -19.03 8.47
C CYS A 53 15.92 -18.60 9.92
N ALA A 54 16.98 -19.17 10.49
CA ALA A 54 17.44 -18.84 11.83
C ALA A 54 17.87 -17.36 11.94
N TYR A 55 18.63 -16.86 10.94
CA TYR A 55 19.06 -15.47 10.89
C TYR A 55 17.90 -14.49 10.83
N LEU A 56 16.91 -14.72 9.97
CA LEU A 56 15.73 -13.85 9.88
C LEU A 56 14.94 -13.88 11.19
N LYS A 57 14.69 -15.07 11.75
CA LYS A 57 13.98 -15.24 13.03
C LYS A 57 14.68 -14.53 14.19
N SER A 58 16.02 -14.45 14.21
CA SER A 58 16.76 -13.83 15.31
C SER A 58 17.03 -12.33 15.11
N THR A 59 17.09 -11.87 13.87
CA THR A 59 17.53 -10.50 13.55
C THR A 59 16.36 -9.54 13.34
N TYR A 60 15.27 -10.02 12.74
CA TYR A 60 14.20 -9.15 12.26
C TYR A 60 12.82 -9.47 12.83
N PHE A 61 12.64 -10.64 13.44
CA PHE A 61 11.34 -11.13 13.88
C PHE A 61 11.34 -11.41 15.39
N ASP A 62 10.19 -11.16 15.99
CA ASP A 62 9.87 -11.54 17.35
C ASP A 62 8.59 -12.38 17.36
N GLN A 63 8.50 -13.31 18.31
CA GLN A 63 7.22 -13.95 18.64
C GLN A 63 6.56 -13.19 19.78
N MET A 64 5.49 -12.48 19.47
CA MET A 64 4.78 -11.62 20.42
C MET A 64 3.50 -12.30 20.88
N LYS A 65 3.22 -12.26 22.19
CA LYS A 65 1.95 -12.78 22.73
C LYS A 65 0.78 -12.00 22.14
N ARG A 66 -0.27 -12.70 21.72
CA ARG A 66 -1.49 -12.09 21.17
C ARG A 66 -2.04 -10.98 22.07
N ALA A 67 -2.11 -11.22 23.38
CA ALA A 67 -2.61 -10.24 24.34
C ALA A 67 -1.81 -8.92 24.35
N SER A 68 -0.49 -9.00 24.16
CA SER A 68 0.38 -7.82 24.08
C SER A 68 0.14 -7.02 22.80
N LEU A 69 -0.09 -7.71 21.67
CA LEU A 69 -0.42 -7.08 20.40
C LEU A 69 -1.83 -6.49 20.40
N GLN A 70 -2.82 -7.19 20.98
CA GLN A 70 -4.21 -6.70 21.06
C GLN A 70 -4.33 -5.38 21.84
N GLY A 71 -3.46 -5.14 22.81
CA GLY A 71 -3.41 -3.87 23.53
C GLY A 71 -2.91 -2.68 22.69
N GLN A 72 -2.29 -2.93 21.52
CA GLN A 72 -1.67 -1.91 20.67
C GLN A 72 -2.27 -1.85 19.26
N PHE A 73 -2.73 -2.99 18.74
CA PHE A 73 -3.17 -3.20 17.37
C PHE A 73 -4.48 -3.99 17.36
N TRP A 74 -5.19 -3.91 16.24
CA TRP A 74 -6.27 -4.86 15.97
C TRP A 74 -5.68 -6.26 15.72
N CYS A 75 -5.82 -7.16 16.69
CA CYS A 75 -5.19 -8.49 16.71
C CYS A 75 -6.24 -9.59 16.98
N GLY A 76 -6.91 -10.00 15.92
CA GLY A 76 -7.88 -11.10 15.93
C GLY A 76 -7.30 -12.46 16.29
N GLU A 77 -8.06 -13.51 16.03
CA GLU A 77 -7.59 -14.89 16.24
C GLU A 77 -6.49 -15.27 15.23
N PRO A 78 -5.35 -15.86 15.66
CA PRO A 78 -4.33 -16.35 14.74
C PRO A 78 -4.82 -17.54 13.92
N VAL A 79 -4.39 -17.62 12.65
CA VAL A 79 -4.77 -18.72 11.74
C VAL A 79 -4.28 -20.09 12.23
N TRP A 80 -3.09 -20.10 12.85
CA TRP A 80 -2.37 -21.32 13.21
C TRP A 80 -2.58 -21.76 14.66
N ASN A 81 -3.64 -21.28 15.31
CA ASN A 81 -3.99 -21.59 16.71
C ASN A 81 -2.81 -21.42 17.71
N SER A 82 -1.95 -20.44 17.44
CA SER A 82 -0.81 -20.08 18.27
C SER A 82 -1.20 -18.99 19.28
N ASN A 83 -0.63 -19.04 20.49
CA ASN A 83 -0.75 -17.95 21.47
C ASN A 83 0.21 -16.78 21.19
N SER A 84 1.16 -16.98 20.28
CA SER A 84 2.10 -15.97 19.77
C SER A 84 1.91 -15.73 18.28
N CYS A 85 2.12 -14.49 17.85
CA CYS A 85 2.15 -14.11 16.45
C CYS A 85 3.57 -13.69 16.08
N TRP A 86 4.00 -14.00 14.86
CA TRP A 86 5.17 -13.39 14.26
C TRP A 86 4.94 -11.89 14.09
N PHE A 87 5.93 -11.12 14.53
CA PHE A 87 5.97 -9.67 14.38
C PHE A 87 7.34 -9.28 13.84
N ALA A 88 7.39 -8.23 13.03
CA ALA A 88 8.64 -7.61 12.62
C ALA A 88 8.50 -6.10 12.70
N GLY A 89 9.55 -5.41 13.17
CA GLY A 89 9.53 -3.95 13.31
C GLY A 89 9.36 -3.18 12.00
N PHE A 90 9.61 -3.82 10.85
CA PHE A 90 9.40 -3.21 9.52
C PHE A 90 7.97 -3.38 8.99
N TRP A 91 7.10 -4.15 9.66
CA TRP A 91 5.72 -4.32 9.22
C TRP A 91 4.99 -2.97 9.30
N ALA A 92 4.48 -2.52 8.15
CA ALA A 92 3.90 -1.20 7.99
C ALA A 92 2.36 -1.24 7.80
N GLY A 93 1.69 -2.31 8.25
CA GLY A 93 0.28 -2.55 7.95
C GLY A 93 -0.66 -1.45 8.45
N VAL A 94 -1.80 -1.30 7.76
CA VAL A 94 -2.79 -0.26 8.08
C VAL A 94 -3.32 -0.38 9.51
N THR A 95 -3.35 -1.55 10.12
CA THR A 95 -3.75 -1.71 11.53
C THR A 95 -2.58 -1.63 12.53
N GLY A 96 -1.37 -1.37 12.05
CA GLY A 96 -0.10 -1.48 12.78
C GLY A 96 0.76 -0.23 12.82
N THR A 97 0.54 0.70 11.88
CA THR A 97 1.49 1.80 11.65
C THR A 97 0.78 3.13 11.60
N TYR A 98 1.50 4.18 12.01
CA TYR A 98 1.05 5.54 11.84
C TYR A 98 1.33 5.96 10.38
N PRO A 99 0.32 6.16 9.54
CA PRO A 99 0.56 6.54 8.15
C PRO A 99 1.39 7.83 8.08
N GLY A 100 2.43 7.87 7.24
CA GLY A 100 3.38 8.98 7.20
C GLY A 100 4.71 8.73 7.90
N SER A 101 4.83 7.64 8.68
CA SER A 101 6.05 7.31 9.43
C SER A 101 7.08 6.47 8.66
N GLY A 102 6.87 6.24 7.36
CA GLY A 102 7.73 5.35 6.56
C GLY A 102 8.42 5.99 5.36
N SER A 103 8.27 7.30 5.16
CA SER A 103 8.66 7.98 3.91
C SER A 103 9.94 8.81 3.97
N GLY A 104 10.64 8.92 5.10
CA GLY A 104 11.84 9.79 5.21
C GLY A 104 11.62 11.26 4.85
N THR A 105 10.36 11.69 4.68
CA THR A 105 10.01 13.01 4.12
C THR A 105 9.01 13.78 4.97
N GLN A 106 8.51 13.19 6.07
CA GLN A 106 7.73 13.91 7.07
C GLN A 106 8.52 14.09 8.39
N PRO A 107 8.22 15.15 9.18
CA PRO A 107 8.98 15.54 10.35
C PRO A 107 9.25 14.41 11.34
N LEU A 108 8.35 13.42 11.44
CA LEU A 108 8.49 12.26 12.31
C LEU A 108 9.79 11.46 12.04
N GLU A 109 10.33 11.47 10.82
CA GLU A 109 11.64 10.87 10.49
C GLU A 109 12.81 11.85 10.53
N SER A 110 12.61 13.17 10.49
CA SER A 110 13.65 14.11 10.92
C SER A 110 14.06 13.83 12.38
N PHE A 111 13.15 13.26 13.19
CA PHE A 111 13.51 12.66 14.47
C PHE A 111 14.37 11.41 14.27
N HIS A 112 13.98 10.45 13.43
CA HIS A 112 14.69 9.19 13.29
C HIS A 112 16.07 9.28 12.60
N ALA A 113 16.27 10.10 11.57
CA ALA A 113 17.56 10.18 10.88
C ALA A 113 18.64 10.89 11.71
N TYR A 114 18.33 12.07 12.29
CA TYR A 114 19.23 12.77 13.22
C TYR A 114 19.50 11.92 14.47
N TRP A 115 18.49 11.23 15.01
CA TRP A 115 18.66 10.35 16.16
C TRP A 115 19.41 9.07 15.83
N GLN A 116 19.21 8.47 14.66
CA GLN A 116 19.97 7.30 14.24
C GLN A 116 21.44 7.65 14.04
N ASP A 117 21.77 8.82 13.51
CA ASP A 117 23.16 9.27 13.41
C ASP A 117 23.78 9.61 14.77
N ALA A 118 23.03 10.23 15.68
CA ALA A 118 23.45 10.47 17.06
C ALA A 118 23.60 9.18 17.89
N VAL A 119 22.73 8.20 17.66
CA VAL A 119 22.79 6.88 18.31
C VAL A 119 23.93 6.06 17.70
N ARG A 120 24.08 6.01 16.37
CA ARG A 120 25.17 5.33 15.66
C ARG A 120 26.55 5.84 16.05
N SER A 121 26.70 7.15 16.21
CA SER A 121 27.92 7.77 16.74
C SER A 121 28.17 7.46 18.22
N SER A 122 27.16 6.98 18.94
CA SER A 122 27.22 6.62 20.37
C SER A 122 27.30 5.12 20.68
N VAL A 123 27.31 4.22 19.68
CA VAL A 123 27.34 2.73 19.81
C VAL A 123 28.63 2.19 20.48
N ARG A 124 29.51 3.07 20.98
CA ARG A 124 30.59 2.70 21.92
C ARG A 124 30.17 2.71 23.39
N SER A 125 28.89 2.90 23.72
CA SER A 125 28.41 2.97 25.11
C SER A 125 27.20 2.06 25.40
N ASP A 126 27.11 1.62 26.65
CA ASP A 126 26.16 0.64 27.20
C ASP A 126 24.70 0.82 26.69
N PRO A 127 24.07 -0.23 26.14
CA PRO A 127 22.68 -0.21 25.65
C PRO A 127 21.65 0.32 26.66
N ARG A 128 21.91 0.22 27.96
CA ARG A 128 21.00 0.72 29.01
C ARG A 128 21.00 2.24 29.12
N ALA A 129 22.09 2.90 28.72
CA ALA A 129 22.22 4.35 28.72
C ALA A 129 21.56 5.01 27.49
N ILE A 130 21.18 4.21 26.48
CA ILE A 130 20.57 4.71 25.24
C ILE A 130 19.22 5.37 25.52
N PHE A 131 18.35 4.75 26.33
CA PHE A 131 17.02 5.31 26.62
C PHE A 131 17.08 6.64 27.38
N ALA A 132 17.90 6.74 28.43
CA ALA A 132 18.08 7.99 29.17
C ALA A 132 18.71 9.11 28.31
N ARG A 133 19.59 8.74 27.37
CA ARG A 133 20.19 9.68 26.42
C ARG A 133 19.22 10.11 25.33
N MET A 134 18.34 9.22 24.89
CA MET A 134 17.23 9.53 23.97
C MET A 134 16.25 10.51 24.62
N GLU A 135 15.90 10.31 25.89
CA GLU A 135 15.05 11.21 26.66
C GLU A 135 15.68 12.60 26.83
N LYS A 136 16.98 12.66 27.15
CA LYS A 136 17.71 13.91 27.27
C LYS A 136 17.83 14.69 25.95
N LEU A 137 18.13 14.02 24.84
CA LEU A 137 18.22 14.65 23.50
C LEU A 137 16.87 15.19 23.02
N PHE A 138 15.78 14.55 23.42
CA PHE A 138 14.43 15.02 23.15
C PHE A 138 14.10 16.30 23.94
N HIS A 139 14.48 16.37 25.22
CA HIS A 139 14.16 17.54 26.06
C HIS A 139 15.07 18.75 25.83
N ASP A 140 16.39 18.56 25.79
CA ASP A 140 17.35 19.68 25.87
C ASP A 140 17.62 20.32 24.50
N ASP A 141 17.71 19.49 23.45
CA ASP A 141 18.23 19.90 22.15
C ASP A 141 17.12 20.26 21.17
N TRP A 142 15.98 19.58 21.27
CA TRP A 142 14.92 19.65 20.27
C TRP A 142 13.99 20.86 20.47
N ALA A 143 13.48 21.07 21.70
CA ALA A 143 12.67 22.24 22.03
C ALA A 143 13.40 23.56 21.72
N LYS A 144 14.72 23.56 21.91
CA LYS A 144 15.60 24.70 21.68
C LYS A 144 15.93 24.92 20.20
N LYS A 145 16.15 23.86 19.42
CA LYS A 145 16.58 23.95 18.00
C LYS A 145 15.45 24.30 17.04
N PHE A 146 14.21 23.98 17.40
CA PHE A 146 13.04 24.26 16.57
C PHE A 146 12.10 25.32 17.17
N GLU A 147 12.54 26.03 18.22
CA GLU A 147 11.74 27.03 18.94
C GLU A 147 10.33 26.52 19.26
N TRP A 148 10.25 25.26 19.69
CA TRP A 148 8.98 24.59 19.82
C TRP A 148 8.28 25.02 21.11
N GLU A 149 7.20 25.77 20.95
CA GLU A 149 6.26 26.05 22.03
C GLU A 149 5.24 24.92 22.12
N GLU A 150 5.00 24.45 23.35
CA GLU A 150 4.07 23.37 23.73
C GLU A 150 2.63 23.57 23.21
N SER A 151 2.29 24.79 22.78
CA SER A 151 1.00 25.20 22.22
C SER A 151 0.77 24.76 20.76
N ARG A 152 1.82 24.39 20.00
CA ARG A 152 1.69 23.97 18.59
C ARG A 152 1.67 22.44 18.49
N VAL A 153 0.47 21.87 18.37
CA VAL A 153 0.26 20.45 18.10
C VAL A 153 0.88 20.10 16.74
N PHE A 154 1.76 19.09 16.71
CA PHE A 154 2.26 18.52 15.47
C PHE A 154 1.10 18.16 14.54
N GLN A 155 1.01 18.83 13.39
CA GLN A 155 0.13 18.39 12.32
C GLN A 155 0.79 17.17 11.68
N THR A 156 0.32 16.01 12.11
CA THR A 156 0.81 14.71 11.64
C THR A 156 0.17 14.27 10.33
N TRP A 157 -0.71 15.10 9.75
CA TRP A 157 -1.44 14.80 8.52
C TRP A 157 -1.44 16.01 7.58
N PRO A 158 -1.30 15.79 6.26
CA PRO A 158 -1.45 16.87 5.30
C PRO A 158 -2.90 17.39 5.31
N GLN A 159 -3.06 18.71 5.43
CA GLN A 159 -4.38 19.36 5.38
C GLN A 159 -5.00 19.33 3.97
N TYR A 160 -4.14 19.32 2.95
CA TYR A 160 -4.50 19.28 1.55
C TYR A 160 -3.69 18.18 0.85
N PRO A 161 -4.32 17.41 -0.06
CA PRO A 161 -3.59 16.43 -0.84
C PRO A 161 -2.54 17.10 -1.72
N ALA A 162 -1.36 16.48 -1.81
CA ALA A 162 -0.29 16.95 -2.68
C ALA A 162 -0.76 16.99 -4.15
N GLN A 163 -0.37 18.03 -4.90
CA GLN A 163 -0.81 18.24 -6.28
C GLN A 163 -0.47 17.03 -7.18
N GLU A 164 0.65 16.36 -6.91
CA GLU A 164 1.10 15.16 -7.59
C GLU A 164 0.10 14.00 -7.47
N LEU A 165 -0.58 13.87 -6.32
CA LEU A 165 -1.61 12.86 -6.10
C LEU A 165 -2.88 13.17 -6.90
N LEU A 166 -3.15 14.46 -7.12
CA LEU A 166 -4.37 14.93 -7.79
C LEU A 166 -4.27 14.78 -9.31
N ASN A 167 -3.16 15.18 -9.94
CA ASN A 167 -2.99 15.12 -11.40
C ASN A 167 -1.55 14.84 -11.89
N GLY A 168 -0.64 14.41 -11.01
CA GLY A 168 0.79 14.28 -11.30
C GLY A 168 1.15 13.28 -12.39
N GLN A 169 2.09 13.68 -13.26
CA GLN A 169 2.58 12.85 -14.35
C GLN A 169 3.49 11.71 -13.85
N ALA A 170 4.21 11.91 -12.74
CA ALA A 170 5.10 10.91 -12.16
C ALA A 170 4.35 9.62 -11.81
N LEU A 171 3.12 9.72 -11.27
CA LEU A 171 2.27 8.57 -10.99
C LEU A 171 1.96 7.77 -12.26
N ARG A 172 1.59 8.44 -13.36
CA ARG A 172 1.31 7.78 -14.63
C ARG A 172 2.53 7.02 -15.17
N THR A 173 3.71 7.63 -15.09
CA THR A 173 4.98 6.99 -15.48
C THR A 173 5.30 5.77 -14.62
N ALA A 174 4.95 5.81 -13.33
CA ALA A 174 5.09 4.68 -12.41
C ALA A 174 3.98 3.61 -12.57
N GLY A 175 3.12 3.72 -13.59
CA GLY A 175 2.01 2.79 -13.80
C GLY A 175 0.87 2.93 -12.78
N ARG A 176 0.74 4.10 -12.15
CA ARG A 176 -0.37 4.47 -11.24
C ARG A 176 -1.30 5.46 -11.95
N SER A 177 -2.43 5.79 -11.33
CA SER A 177 -3.38 6.78 -11.84
C SER A 177 -3.61 7.85 -10.79
N PRO A 178 -3.38 9.14 -11.05
CA PRO A 178 -3.74 10.20 -10.10
C PRO A 178 -5.26 10.25 -9.87
N ALA A 179 -5.68 10.93 -8.80
CA ALA A 179 -7.07 10.97 -8.35
C ALA A 179 -8.04 11.47 -9.45
N VAL A 180 -7.63 12.46 -10.25
CA VAL A 180 -8.43 12.98 -11.37
C VAL A 180 -8.73 11.93 -12.44
N ASP A 181 -7.83 10.97 -12.66
CA ASP A 181 -8.03 9.91 -13.65
C ASP A 181 -9.11 8.94 -13.14
N PHE A 182 -9.05 8.55 -11.85
CA PHE A 182 -10.10 7.75 -11.22
C PHE A 182 -11.45 8.46 -11.26
N TYR A 183 -11.46 9.76 -10.96
CA TYR A 183 -12.67 10.56 -11.01
C TYR A 183 -13.23 10.59 -12.43
N THR A 184 -12.42 10.84 -13.44
CA THR A 184 -12.86 10.91 -14.84
C THR A 184 -13.42 9.57 -15.35
N GLU A 185 -12.79 8.46 -15.00
CA GLU A 185 -13.21 7.12 -15.45
C GLU A 185 -14.39 6.54 -14.63
N ARG A 186 -14.77 7.16 -13.49
CA ARG A 186 -15.76 6.61 -12.55
C ARG A 186 -17.12 6.25 -13.16
N GLY A 187 -17.54 6.98 -14.19
CA GLY A 187 -18.86 6.84 -14.83
C GLY A 187 -18.84 6.24 -16.24
N ARG A 188 -17.68 5.81 -16.75
CA ARG A 188 -17.51 5.48 -18.18
C ARG A 188 -18.03 4.11 -18.60
N LYS A 189 -18.50 3.26 -17.69
CA LYS A 189 -18.87 1.87 -18.03
C LYS A 189 -20.38 1.69 -18.02
N LEU A 190 -20.93 1.51 -19.22
CA LEU A 190 -22.35 1.25 -19.52
C LEU A 190 -22.93 0.01 -18.79
N CYS A 191 -22.06 -0.86 -18.26
CA CYS A 191 -22.42 -2.10 -17.57
C CYS A 191 -22.43 -2.02 -16.03
N GLY A 192 -22.38 -0.82 -15.43
CA GLY A 192 -22.43 -0.64 -13.98
C GLY A 192 -21.16 -1.08 -13.22
N GLN A 193 -20.10 -1.42 -13.95
CA GLN A 193 -18.82 -1.81 -13.39
C GLN A 193 -17.92 -0.59 -13.22
N CYS A 194 -17.49 -0.27 -12.00
CA CYS A 194 -16.66 0.91 -11.75
C CYS A 194 -15.18 0.52 -11.57
N ASN A 195 -14.33 1.56 -11.53
CA ASN A 195 -12.91 1.45 -11.15
C ASN A 195 -12.68 1.25 -9.65
N HIS A 196 -13.76 1.16 -8.89
CA HIS A 196 -13.81 0.83 -7.48
C HIS A 196 -15.04 -0.06 -7.22
N TYR A 197 -15.02 -0.79 -6.12
CA TYR A 197 -16.17 -1.54 -5.64
C TYR A 197 -16.41 -1.19 -4.16
N LYS A 198 -17.60 -0.67 -3.84
CA LYS A 198 -18.01 -0.24 -2.50
C LYS A 198 -18.67 -1.40 -1.76
N MET A 199 -18.23 -1.68 -0.53
CA MET A 199 -18.75 -2.73 0.34
C MET A 199 -18.96 -2.21 1.75
N TYR A 200 -19.91 -2.81 2.45
CA TYR A 200 -20.14 -2.61 3.87
C TYR A 200 -19.84 -3.92 4.57
N TRP A 201 -19.03 -3.87 5.62
CA TRP A 201 -18.68 -5.06 6.39
C TRP A 201 -18.71 -4.72 7.88
N ARG A 202 -19.32 -5.62 8.65
CA ARG A 202 -19.41 -5.48 10.09
C ARG A 202 -18.09 -5.89 10.74
N THR A 203 -17.47 -4.97 11.46
CA THR A 203 -16.09 -5.09 11.98
C THR A 203 -16.01 -4.98 13.49
N ASP A 204 -17.13 -4.80 14.20
CA ASP A 204 -17.21 -4.97 15.64
C ASP A 204 -17.31 -6.47 15.97
N ALA A 205 -16.46 -6.93 16.90
CA ALA A 205 -16.52 -8.29 17.38
C ALA A 205 -17.68 -8.44 18.38
N THR A 206 -18.86 -8.83 17.91
CA THR A 206 -19.95 -9.48 18.69
C THR A 206 -20.52 -8.82 19.96
N THR A 207 -20.06 -7.65 20.40
CA THR A 207 -20.75 -6.88 21.45
C THR A 207 -21.18 -5.56 20.88
N THR A 208 -22.50 -5.38 20.80
CA THR A 208 -23.14 -4.07 20.74
C THR A 208 -22.63 -3.23 21.90
N ASP A 209 -21.54 -2.51 21.69
CA ASP A 209 -21.12 -1.47 22.60
C ASP A 209 -22.29 -0.49 22.73
N ALA A 210 -22.69 -0.18 23.97
CA ALA A 210 -23.76 0.76 24.30
C ALA A 210 -23.51 2.20 23.82
N SER A 211 -22.51 2.41 22.95
CA SER A 211 -22.08 3.69 22.38
C SER A 211 -22.83 4.09 21.11
N GLY A 212 -23.72 3.24 20.58
CA GLY A 212 -24.59 3.58 19.44
C GLY A 212 -23.84 3.82 18.12
N LYS A 213 -22.54 3.50 18.05
CA LYS A 213 -21.75 3.58 16.81
C LYS A 213 -21.96 2.29 16.02
N ASP A 214 -22.49 2.42 14.80
CA ASP A 214 -22.61 1.31 13.86
C ASP A 214 -21.23 0.69 13.65
N GLY A 215 -21.03 -0.57 14.07
CA GLY A 215 -19.77 -1.33 13.98
C GLY A 215 -19.34 -1.66 12.55
N THR A 216 -19.98 -1.02 11.57
CA THR A 216 -19.76 -1.18 10.14
C THR A 216 -18.58 -0.34 9.67
N THR A 217 -17.78 -0.95 8.81
CA THR A 217 -16.76 -0.28 8.01
C THR A 217 -17.17 -0.33 6.54
N VAL A 218 -17.01 0.78 5.86
CA VAL A 218 -17.16 0.93 4.42
C VAL A 218 -15.80 0.70 3.76
N PHE A 219 -15.75 -0.18 2.77
CA PHE A 219 -14.56 -0.54 2.02
C PHE A 219 -14.74 -0.13 0.56
N TYR A 220 -13.75 0.54 -0.02
CA TYR A 220 -13.66 0.81 -1.44
C TYR A 220 -12.44 0.09 -1.97
N VAL A 221 -12.67 -1.03 -2.66
CA VAL A 221 -11.59 -1.81 -3.28
C VAL A 221 -11.28 -1.23 -4.64
N MET A 222 -10.00 -0.95 -4.89
CA MET A 222 -9.49 -0.31 -6.10
C MET A 222 -8.23 -1.04 -6.58
N ARG A 223 -7.90 -0.86 -7.85
CA ARG A 223 -6.57 -1.22 -8.36
C ARG A 223 -5.61 -0.09 -8.00
N CYS A 224 -4.38 -0.42 -7.59
CA CYS A 224 -3.37 0.58 -7.23
C CYS A 224 -2.16 0.58 -8.17
N SER A 225 -2.01 -0.41 -9.04
CA SER A 225 -0.93 -0.47 -10.04
C SER A 225 -1.36 -1.08 -11.37
N LYS A 226 -0.67 -0.69 -12.45
CA LYS A 226 -0.90 -1.15 -13.82
C LYS A 226 -0.76 -2.68 -13.91
N VAL A 227 -1.66 -3.29 -14.68
CA VAL A 227 -1.66 -4.73 -15.01
C VAL A 227 -1.84 -4.88 -16.51
N GLY A 228 -0.90 -5.54 -17.19
CA GLY A 228 -0.84 -5.52 -18.65
C GLY A 228 -0.73 -4.08 -19.13
N ASP A 229 -1.63 -3.66 -20.03
CA ASP A 229 -1.71 -2.28 -20.50
C ASP A 229 -2.77 -1.41 -19.82
N VAL A 230 -3.50 -1.96 -18.85
CA VAL A 230 -4.63 -1.29 -18.20
C VAL A 230 -4.15 -0.52 -16.98
N LEU A 231 -4.33 0.81 -16.99
CA LEU A 231 -4.05 1.66 -15.85
C LEU A 231 -5.08 1.45 -14.72
N PRO A 232 -4.72 1.73 -13.46
CA PRO A 232 -5.61 1.57 -12.31
C PRO A 232 -7.00 2.20 -12.48
N ALA A 233 -7.06 3.47 -12.91
CA ALA A 233 -8.34 4.18 -13.10
C ALA A 233 -9.26 3.56 -14.17
N GLN A 234 -8.70 2.79 -15.10
CA GLN A 234 -9.43 2.14 -16.18
C GLN A 234 -9.86 0.72 -15.82
N ALA A 235 -9.32 0.16 -14.74
CA ALA A 235 -9.62 -1.20 -14.32
C ALA A 235 -11.10 -1.36 -13.96
N THR A 236 -11.61 -2.58 -14.09
CA THR A 236 -12.86 -2.97 -13.45
C THR A 236 -12.51 -3.74 -12.17
N ILE A 237 -13.18 -3.40 -11.07
CA ILE A 237 -13.12 -4.19 -9.84
C ILE A 237 -14.39 -5.05 -9.77
N THR A 238 -14.21 -6.37 -9.76
CA THR A 238 -15.31 -7.32 -9.62
C THR A 238 -15.69 -7.47 -8.15
N LYS A 239 -16.95 -7.82 -7.88
CA LYS A 239 -17.44 -8.18 -6.55
C LYS A 239 -16.57 -9.24 -5.88
N GLU A 240 -16.24 -10.30 -6.61
CA GLU A 240 -15.39 -11.39 -6.13
C GLU A 240 -13.99 -10.90 -5.71
N THR A 241 -13.36 -10.02 -6.51
CA THR A 241 -12.06 -9.44 -6.14
C THR A 241 -12.19 -8.62 -4.86
N ALA A 242 -13.25 -7.82 -4.75
CA ALA A 242 -13.49 -6.98 -3.59
C ALA A 242 -13.73 -7.81 -2.33
N GLU A 243 -14.57 -8.85 -2.40
CA GLU A 243 -14.83 -9.78 -1.30
C GLU A 243 -13.55 -10.47 -0.82
N ARG A 244 -12.68 -10.87 -1.75
CA ARG A 244 -11.38 -11.47 -1.40
C ARG A 244 -10.46 -10.48 -0.69
N VAL A 245 -10.31 -9.26 -1.20
CA VAL A 245 -9.48 -8.22 -0.56
C VAL A 245 -10.02 -7.85 0.82
N VAL A 246 -11.33 -7.58 0.94
CA VAL A 246 -11.95 -7.21 2.22
C VAL A 246 -11.87 -8.37 3.21
N GLY A 247 -12.07 -9.60 2.77
CA GLY A 247 -11.93 -10.78 3.62
C GLY A 247 -10.51 -10.93 4.20
N LEU A 248 -9.46 -10.62 3.44
CA LEU A 248 -8.08 -10.65 3.93
C LEU A 248 -7.78 -9.57 4.99
N ILE A 249 -8.58 -8.51 5.04
CA ILE A 249 -8.47 -7.43 6.01
C ILE A 249 -9.31 -7.71 7.25
N ALA A 250 -10.56 -8.15 7.05
CA ALA A 250 -11.58 -8.15 8.09
C ALA A 250 -11.78 -9.50 8.80
N LYS A 251 -11.28 -10.62 8.25
CA LYS A 251 -11.40 -11.95 8.86
C LYS A 251 -10.14 -12.32 9.63
N ASP A 252 -10.31 -13.23 10.59
CA ASP A 252 -9.26 -13.82 11.40
C ASP A 252 -9.47 -15.35 11.56
N GLY A 253 -8.55 -16.01 12.24
CA GLY A 253 -8.64 -17.44 12.58
C GLY A 253 -8.96 -18.35 11.39
N ALA A 254 -9.92 -19.26 11.60
CA ALA A 254 -10.39 -20.18 10.56
C ALA A 254 -11.04 -19.45 9.37
N ALA A 255 -11.71 -18.32 9.61
CA ALA A 255 -12.34 -17.55 8.55
C ALA A 255 -11.31 -16.92 7.60
N LEU A 256 -10.19 -16.43 8.14
CA LEU A 256 -9.06 -15.94 7.34
C LEU A 256 -8.37 -17.08 6.61
N LYS A 257 -8.19 -18.25 7.24
CA LYS A 257 -7.65 -19.44 6.55
C LYS A 257 -8.47 -19.80 5.31
N ASN A 258 -9.78 -19.87 5.46
CA ASN A 258 -10.70 -20.12 4.35
C ASN A 258 -10.61 -19.04 3.29
N GLN A 259 -10.43 -17.78 3.69
CA GLN A 259 -10.24 -16.68 2.75
C GLN A 259 -8.94 -16.81 1.94
N LEU A 260 -7.84 -17.23 2.57
CA LEU A 260 -6.57 -17.47 1.89
C LEU A 260 -6.69 -18.61 0.87
N LEU A 261 -7.43 -19.68 1.20
CA LEU A 261 -7.74 -20.77 0.27
C LEU A 261 -8.60 -20.31 -0.90
N GLN A 262 -9.70 -19.59 -0.64
CA GLN A 262 -10.59 -19.06 -1.68
C GLN A 262 -9.90 -18.06 -2.60
N ALA A 263 -9.00 -17.24 -2.06
CA ALA A 263 -8.18 -16.33 -2.84
C ALA A 263 -7.09 -17.06 -3.65
N GLY A 264 -6.87 -18.36 -3.42
CA GLY A 264 -5.79 -19.12 -4.02
C GLY A 264 -4.41 -18.66 -3.55
N ILE A 265 -4.32 -17.97 -2.41
CA ILE A 265 -3.06 -17.55 -1.77
C ILE A 265 -2.46 -18.72 -1.00
N LEU A 266 -3.32 -19.53 -0.37
CA LEU A 266 -2.96 -20.77 0.30
C LEU A 266 -3.35 -21.94 -0.61
N LYS A 267 -2.41 -22.85 -0.85
CA LYS A 267 -2.69 -24.18 -1.38
C LYS A 267 -2.48 -25.21 -0.29
N SER A 268 -3.33 -26.24 -0.30
CA SER A 268 -3.17 -27.41 0.55
C SER A 268 -3.16 -28.64 -0.35
N GLU A 269 -1.99 -29.27 -0.48
CA GLU A 269 -1.80 -30.47 -1.30
C GLU A 269 -1.15 -31.54 -0.41
N ASN A 270 -1.75 -32.73 -0.33
CA ASN A 270 -1.24 -33.85 0.48
C ASN A 270 -0.97 -33.49 1.96
N GLY A 271 -1.76 -32.58 2.54
CA GLY A 271 -1.58 -32.10 3.91
C GLY A 271 -0.42 -31.10 4.08
N GLN A 272 0.29 -30.75 3.01
CA GLN A 272 1.27 -29.67 3.02
C GLN A 272 0.64 -28.38 2.52
N GLU A 273 0.83 -27.33 3.30
CA GLU A 273 0.33 -26.00 3.00
C GLU A 273 1.43 -25.11 2.44
N SER A 274 1.13 -24.39 1.37
CA SER A 274 2.11 -23.52 0.69
C SER A 274 1.49 -22.23 0.18
N LEU A 275 2.36 -21.23 0.01
CA LEU A 275 1.99 -19.90 -0.46
C LEU A 275 2.09 -19.77 -1.98
N GLU A 276 1.06 -19.19 -2.58
CA GLU A 276 1.00 -18.82 -3.99
C GLU A 276 1.23 -17.32 -4.14
N LEU A 277 2.47 -16.97 -4.49
CA LEU A 277 2.87 -15.56 -4.61
C LEU A 277 2.12 -14.76 -5.67
N PRO A 278 1.80 -15.30 -6.86
CA PRO A 278 1.05 -14.53 -7.84
C PRO A 278 -0.31 -14.06 -7.30
N ALA A 279 -1.01 -14.92 -6.56
CA ALA A 279 -2.27 -14.58 -5.90
C ALA A 279 -2.04 -13.55 -4.78
N LEU A 280 -1.05 -13.76 -3.92
CA LEU A 280 -0.71 -12.83 -2.84
C LEU A 280 -0.43 -11.42 -3.36
N GLN A 281 0.45 -11.31 -4.37
CA GLN A 281 0.80 -10.05 -5.02
C GLN A 281 -0.40 -9.43 -5.75
N PHE A 282 -1.26 -10.25 -6.37
CA PHE A 282 -2.46 -9.76 -7.01
C PHE A 282 -3.39 -9.07 -6.01
N TYR A 283 -3.68 -9.69 -4.86
CA TYR A 283 -4.61 -9.09 -3.90
C TYR A 283 -3.99 -7.97 -3.06
N LEU A 284 -2.69 -8.02 -2.74
CA LEU A 284 -2.06 -7.05 -1.83
C LEU A 284 -1.24 -5.96 -2.52
N ASN A 285 -0.64 -6.24 -3.69
CA ASN A 285 0.26 -5.29 -4.38
C ASN A 285 -0.39 -4.69 -5.64
N LYS A 286 -1.41 -5.35 -6.22
CA LYS A 286 -2.17 -4.82 -7.36
C LYS A 286 -3.46 -4.14 -6.95
N HIS A 287 -3.98 -4.47 -5.77
CA HIS A 287 -5.19 -3.83 -5.23
C HIS A 287 -4.87 -3.11 -3.92
N CYS A 288 -5.70 -2.12 -3.63
CA CYS A 288 -5.72 -1.47 -2.33
C CYS A 288 -7.18 -1.34 -1.88
N CYS A 289 -7.35 -1.10 -0.59
CA CYS A 289 -8.64 -0.80 -0.02
C CYS A 289 -8.60 0.54 0.70
N VAL A 290 -9.49 1.45 0.33
CA VAL A 290 -9.80 2.63 1.14
C VAL A 290 -10.89 2.24 2.13
N MET A 291 -10.73 2.58 3.40
CA MET A 291 -11.62 2.15 4.48
C MET A 291 -12.12 3.36 5.26
N LYS A 292 -13.40 3.34 5.62
CA LYS A 292 -14.05 4.36 6.45
C LYS A 292 -14.96 3.72 7.49
N GLY A 293 -14.94 4.21 8.73
CA GLY A 293 -15.86 3.76 9.79
C GLY A 293 -15.15 3.01 10.92
N HIS A 294 -15.79 1.97 11.45
CA HIS A 294 -15.40 1.37 12.73
C HIS A 294 -13.95 0.85 12.79
N LEU A 295 -13.52 0.03 11.82
CA LEU A 295 -12.19 -0.58 11.79
C LEU A 295 -11.09 0.48 11.77
N PRO A 296 -11.13 1.50 10.88
CA PRO A 296 -10.12 2.55 10.97
C PRO A 296 -10.23 3.45 12.19
N ASP A 297 -11.39 3.54 12.82
CA ASP A 297 -11.52 4.25 14.10
C ASP A 297 -10.99 3.46 15.30
N SER A 298 -10.99 2.12 15.21
CA SER A 298 -10.64 1.22 16.31
C SER A 298 -9.15 0.86 16.34
N CYS A 299 -8.47 0.84 15.19
CA CYS A 299 -7.06 0.46 15.10
C CYS A 299 -6.08 1.54 15.61
N TRP A 300 -6.52 2.79 15.79
CA TRP A 300 -5.64 3.90 16.22
C TRP A 300 -6.03 4.54 17.58
N PRO A 301 -6.06 3.76 18.68
CA PRO A 301 -6.58 4.22 19.98
C PRO A 301 -5.65 5.17 20.73
N ARG A 302 -4.34 5.24 20.42
CA ARG A 302 -3.38 6.05 21.20
C ARG A 302 -3.52 7.56 21.00
N LEU A 303 -3.96 8.04 19.84
CA LEU A 303 -4.21 9.48 19.65
C LEU A 303 -5.56 9.92 20.20
N ARG A 304 -6.64 9.14 20.05
CA ARG A 304 -7.98 9.52 20.55
C ARG A 304 -8.00 9.81 22.06
N ARG A 305 -7.13 9.16 22.84
CA ARG A 305 -7.04 9.34 24.30
C ARG A 305 -6.18 10.54 24.72
N ARG A 306 -5.30 11.07 23.85
CA ARG A 306 -4.34 12.13 24.19
C ARG A 306 -4.53 13.43 23.42
N LEU A 307 -5.03 13.35 22.20
CA LEU A 307 -5.28 14.47 21.33
C LEU A 307 -6.80 14.57 21.15
N GLN A 308 -7.40 15.65 21.63
CA GLN A 308 -8.83 15.97 21.47
C GLN A 308 -9.22 16.25 20.00
N THR A 309 -8.40 15.85 19.03
CA THR A 309 -8.61 16.09 17.61
C THR A 309 -9.26 14.88 16.94
N ALA A 310 -10.20 15.16 16.03
CA ALA A 310 -10.84 14.15 15.20
C ALA A 310 -9.79 13.45 14.34
N PHE A 311 -9.67 12.13 14.50
CA PHE A 311 -8.77 11.27 13.73
C PHE A 311 -9.30 11.08 12.30
N PRO A 312 -8.46 10.90 11.26
CA PRO A 312 -8.95 10.66 9.91
C PRO A 312 -9.84 9.43 9.87
N SER A 313 -11.09 9.64 9.46
CA SER A 313 -12.09 8.59 9.27
C SER A 313 -11.87 7.77 8.00
N VAL A 314 -10.84 8.07 7.19
CA VAL A 314 -10.60 7.46 5.89
C VAL A 314 -9.12 7.11 5.73
N VAL A 315 -8.81 5.83 5.56
CA VAL A 315 -7.42 5.31 5.43
C VAL A 315 -7.29 4.39 4.22
N CYS A 316 -6.07 4.14 3.73
CA CYS A 316 -5.85 3.23 2.60
C CYS A 316 -4.75 2.19 2.88
N THR A 317 -4.90 0.99 2.33
CA THR A 317 -3.88 -0.08 2.43
C THR A 317 -2.74 0.04 1.41
N CYS A 318 -2.77 1.03 0.51
CA CYS A 318 -1.72 1.17 -0.49
C CYS A 318 -0.40 1.64 0.14
N LEU A 319 0.73 1.23 -0.46
CA LEU A 319 2.06 1.58 0.03
C LEU A 319 2.23 3.10 0.22
N GLU A 320 1.77 3.90 -0.73
CA GLU A 320 1.88 5.36 -0.66
C GLU A 320 1.25 5.94 0.61
N PHE A 321 0.04 5.47 0.94
CA PHE A 321 -0.65 5.92 2.14
C PHE A 321 0.10 5.51 3.39
N LEU A 322 0.61 4.27 3.45
CA LEU A 322 1.40 3.81 4.59
C LEU A 322 2.67 4.66 4.78
N LEU A 323 3.34 5.02 3.68
CA LEU A 323 4.56 5.82 3.71
C LEU A 323 4.30 7.30 4.04
N HIS A 324 3.28 7.92 3.45
CA HIS A 324 3.09 9.38 3.44
C HIS A 324 1.87 9.89 4.21
N GLY A 325 0.97 9.00 4.64
CA GLY A 325 -0.28 9.37 5.30
C GLY A 325 -1.33 9.96 4.35
N ASP A 326 -1.07 9.95 3.04
CA ASP A 326 -2.03 10.35 2.01
C ASP A 326 -1.76 9.58 0.71
N CYS A 327 -2.76 9.51 -0.16
CA CYS A 327 -2.63 8.93 -1.50
C CYS A 327 -3.76 9.37 -2.43
N GLU A 328 -3.57 9.14 -3.72
CA GLU A 328 -4.55 9.37 -4.78
C GLU A 328 -5.90 8.67 -4.53
N HIS A 329 -5.87 7.49 -3.90
CA HIS A 329 -7.08 6.70 -3.64
C HIS A 329 -7.95 7.37 -2.59
N VAL A 330 -7.34 7.88 -1.51
CA VAL A 330 -8.05 8.63 -0.45
C VAL A 330 -8.59 9.93 -1.01
N ALA A 331 -7.80 10.68 -1.79
CA ALA A 331 -8.27 11.90 -2.46
C ALA A 331 -9.47 11.62 -3.39
N PHE A 332 -9.42 10.55 -4.18
CA PHE A 332 -10.52 10.14 -5.04
C PHE A 332 -11.80 9.81 -4.25
N ILE A 333 -11.70 8.98 -3.20
CA ILE A 333 -12.87 8.58 -2.41
C ILE A 333 -13.47 9.76 -1.65
N LYS A 334 -12.64 10.65 -1.09
CA LYS A 334 -13.09 11.90 -0.48
C LYS A 334 -13.90 12.75 -1.48
N ALA A 335 -13.38 12.95 -2.69
CA ALA A 335 -14.09 13.70 -3.73
C ALA A 335 -15.36 12.99 -4.24
N LEU A 336 -15.38 11.65 -4.25
CA LEU A 336 -16.53 10.84 -4.65
C LEU A 336 -17.70 10.98 -3.67
N GLU A 337 -17.42 10.93 -2.37
CA GLU A 337 -18.42 11.02 -1.29
C GLU A 337 -18.73 12.47 -0.90
N GLY A 338 -18.06 13.46 -1.50
CA GLY A 338 -18.24 14.88 -1.17
C GLY A 338 -17.66 15.27 0.19
N GLU A 339 -16.61 14.57 0.63
CA GLU A 339 -15.96 14.77 1.92
C GLU A 339 -14.65 15.56 1.81
N GLY A 340 -14.44 16.49 2.76
CA GLY A 340 -13.24 17.32 2.82
C GLY A 340 -13.15 18.36 1.71
N ASN A 341 -12.02 19.07 1.66
CA ASN A 341 -11.77 20.16 0.69
C ASN A 341 -11.17 19.63 -0.64
N VAL A 342 -11.61 18.47 -1.12
CA VAL A 342 -11.08 17.86 -2.36
C VAL A 342 -12.13 17.94 -3.47
N ASP A 343 -11.97 18.92 -4.37
CA ASP A 343 -12.77 19.01 -5.60
C ASP A 343 -11.95 18.60 -6.82
N LEU A 344 -12.28 17.42 -7.38
CA LEU A 344 -11.63 16.90 -8.58
C LEU A 344 -12.32 17.32 -9.89
N ARG A 345 -13.48 18.00 -9.84
CA ARG A 345 -14.28 18.33 -11.03
C ARG A 345 -13.57 19.29 -11.97
N ASN A 346 -12.79 20.21 -11.40
CA ASN A 346 -12.14 21.29 -12.12
C ASN A 346 -10.64 21.06 -12.33
N ILE A 347 -10.10 19.92 -11.88
CA ILE A 347 -8.69 19.61 -12.04
C ILE A 347 -8.44 19.09 -13.45
N PRO A 348 -7.51 19.68 -14.23
CA PRO A 348 -7.24 19.22 -15.58
C PRO A 348 -6.54 17.85 -15.58
N VAL A 349 -7.01 16.96 -16.45
CA VAL A 349 -6.33 15.69 -16.75
C VAL A 349 -5.12 16.00 -17.62
N VAL A 350 -3.92 15.90 -17.04
CA VAL A 350 -2.66 16.02 -17.81
C VAL A 350 -2.50 14.76 -18.67
N ARG A 351 -2.77 14.88 -19.97
CA ARG A 351 -2.50 13.80 -20.94
C ARG A 351 -1.03 13.81 -21.30
N THR A 352 -0.39 12.65 -21.29
CA THR A 352 0.96 12.48 -21.83
C THR A 352 0.96 12.92 -23.27
N ALA A 353 1.75 13.94 -23.62
CA ALA A 353 1.97 14.31 -25.00
C ALA A 353 2.57 13.09 -25.72
N GLY A 354 1.80 12.51 -26.65
CA GLY A 354 2.30 11.42 -27.48
C GLY A 354 3.57 11.89 -28.18
N ARG A 355 4.65 11.12 -28.06
CA ARG A 355 5.87 11.33 -28.84
C ARG A 355 5.42 11.27 -30.31
N LYS A 356 5.51 12.39 -31.05
CA LYS A 356 5.28 12.38 -32.51
C LYS A 356 6.18 11.30 -33.08
N ARG A 357 5.59 10.20 -33.57
CA ARG A 357 6.32 9.26 -34.41
C ARG A 357 6.83 10.09 -35.59
N LYS A 358 8.16 10.14 -35.77
CA LYS A 358 8.71 10.55 -37.06
C LYS A 358 8.01 9.68 -38.08
N ALA A 359 7.22 10.28 -38.96
CA ALA A 359 6.75 9.60 -40.14
C ALA A 359 7.99 9.10 -40.85
N ASP A 360 8.06 7.79 -41.08
CA ASP A 360 9.05 7.21 -41.96
C ASP A 360 8.83 7.84 -43.33
N ASN A 361 9.74 8.74 -43.71
CA ASN A 361 9.90 9.14 -45.10
C ASN A 361 10.41 7.91 -45.85
N ALA A 362 9.49 7.16 -46.44
CA ALA A 362 9.76 6.33 -47.59
C ALA A 362 8.96 6.91 -48.77
N ASP A 363 9.72 7.50 -49.67
CA ASP A 363 9.40 8.04 -50.99
C ASP A 363 8.23 7.39 -51.73
N ILE A 364 7.34 8.21 -52.29
CA ILE A 364 6.90 8.08 -53.68
C ILE A 364 6.77 9.49 -54.29
N ALA A 365 7.76 9.87 -55.10
CA ALA A 365 7.65 10.98 -56.04
C ALA A 365 6.69 10.59 -57.19
N PRO A 366 5.79 11.46 -57.66
CA PRO A 366 5.04 11.17 -58.87
C PRO A 366 5.87 11.51 -60.11
N GLU A 367 6.08 10.48 -60.93
CA GLU A 367 6.71 10.55 -62.25
C GLU A 367 6.05 11.60 -63.15
N ALA A 368 6.91 12.36 -63.83
CA ALA A 368 6.55 13.27 -64.90
C ALA A 368 5.97 12.51 -66.10
N LYS A 369 4.75 12.89 -66.52
CA LYS A 369 4.27 12.61 -67.87
C LYS A 369 4.30 13.87 -68.73
N SER A 370 5.24 13.83 -69.66
CA SER A 370 5.36 14.64 -70.87
C SER A 370 4.02 14.84 -71.58
N SER A 371 3.66 16.09 -71.86
CA SER A 371 2.88 16.44 -73.06
C SER A 371 3.53 17.64 -73.77
N LYS A 372 4.22 17.36 -74.86
CA LYS A 372 4.55 18.36 -75.89
C LYS A 372 3.30 18.55 -76.75
N GLN A 373 2.76 19.77 -76.84
CA GLN A 373 2.12 20.21 -78.08
C GLN A 373 2.22 21.73 -78.31
N LYS A 374 3.14 22.06 -79.22
CA LYS A 374 3.09 23.08 -80.29
C LYS A 374 2.53 24.49 -80.00
N ARG A 375 3.48 25.44 -79.99
CA ARG A 375 3.55 26.67 -80.82
C ARG A 375 2.26 27.11 -81.54
N ARG A 376 1.85 28.37 -81.31
CA ARG A 376 1.76 29.38 -82.38
C ARG A 376 1.77 30.82 -81.84
N SER A 377 2.51 31.63 -82.57
CA SER A 377 2.77 33.07 -82.46
C SER A 377 1.61 33.93 -82.96
N HIS A 378 1.42 35.12 -82.38
CA HIS A 378 1.50 36.44 -83.05
C HIS A 378 1.05 37.53 -82.06
N LYS A 379 1.96 38.47 -81.75
CA LYS A 379 1.92 39.90 -82.12
C LYS A 379 0.92 40.70 -81.31
#